data_AF-A0A4S0MNH0-F1
#
_entry.id   AF-A0A4S0MNH0-F1
#
_cell.length_a   1.000
_cell.length_b   1.000
_cell.length_c   1.000
_cell.angle_alpha   90.00
_cell.angle_beta   90.00
_cell.angle_gamma   90.00
#
_symmetry.space_group_name_H-M   'P 1'
#
loop_
_entity.id
_entity.type
_entity.pdbx_description
1 polymer ?
#
loop_
_entity_poly.entity_id
_entity_poly.type
_entity_poly.pdbx_seq_one_letter_code
_entity_poly.pdbx_strand_id
1 'polypeptide(L)'
;MAFAAEKLQSDDSLLDTYSATVADAVDRIGPAVCRIERIGGPGGHGSGFVIAPDGLVVTNFHVVGDAKTVRVSMPDGASSEGRVL
;
A
#
# COMPACT_ATOMS: atom_id res chain seq x y z
N MET A 1 43.49 -6.32 -2.63
CA MET A 1 42.44 -6.42 -3.66
C MET A 1 41.43 -7.53 -3.37
N ALA A 2 41.82 -8.73 -2.90
CA ALA A 2 40.88 -9.82 -2.57
C ALA A 2 39.81 -9.44 -1.52
N PHE A 3 40.21 -8.82 -0.40
CA PHE A 3 39.29 -8.37 0.67
C PHE A 3 38.18 -7.40 0.21
N ALA A 4 38.43 -6.57 -0.80
CA ALA A 4 37.44 -5.63 -1.30
C ALA A 4 36.44 -6.30 -2.24
N ALA A 5 36.89 -7.26 -3.06
CA ALA A 5 36.03 -8.03 -3.95
C ALA A 5 35.10 -8.98 -3.18
N GLU A 6 35.61 -9.59 -2.11
CA GLU A 6 34.83 -10.48 -1.24
C GLU A 6 33.74 -9.72 -0.47
N LYS A 7 34.05 -8.50 -0.02
CA LYS A 7 33.08 -7.59 0.60
C LYS A 7 32.01 -7.09 -0.38
N LEU A 8 32.37 -6.81 -1.64
CA LEU A 8 31.40 -6.42 -2.67
C LEU A 8 30.44 -7.58 -3.00
N GLN A 9 30.95 -8.80 -3.13
CA GLN A 9 30.11 -9.99 -3.35
C GLN A 9 29.19 -10.29 -2.15
N SER A 10 29.68 -10.09 -0.92
CA SER A 10 28.82 -10.22 0.27
C SER A 10 27.76 -9.14 0.33
N ASP A 11 28.11 -7.89 0.00
CA ASP A 11 27.18 -6.76 0.00
C ASP A 11 26.08 -6.99 -1.07
N ASP A 12 26.43 -7.44 -2.29
CA ASP A 12 25.46 -7.78 -3.34
C ASP A 12 24.50 -8.89 -2.91
N SER A 13 25.01 -9.98 -2.31
CA SER A 13 24.17 -11.08 -1.80
C SER A 13 23.22 -10.65 -0.67
N LEU A 14 23.67 -9.74 0.20
CA LEU A 14 22.83 -9.17 1.27
C LEU A 14 21.73 -8.27 0.68
N LEU A 15 22.05 -7.47 -0.33
CA LEU A 15 21.09 -6.62 -1.02
C LEU A 15 20.05 -7.44 -1.80
N ASP A 16 20.46 -8.54 -2.42
CA ASP A 16 19.55 -9.49 -3.09
C ASP A 16 18.59 -10.13 -2.08
N THR A 17 19.13 -10.61 -0.95
CA THR A 17 18.32 -11.22 0.12
C THR A 17 17.32 -10.22 0.72
N TYR A 18 17.77 -8.98 0.97
CA TYR A 18 16.91 -7.91 1.43
C TYR A 18 15.80 -7.60 0.41
N SER A 19 16.16 -7.47 -0.86
CA SER A 19 15.22 -7.15 -1.94
C SER A 19 14.15 -8.24 -2.08
N ALA A 20 14.55 -9.52 -2.03
CA ALA A 20 13.62 -10.64 -2.04
C ALA A 20 12.65 -10.59 -0.85
N THR A 21 13.16 -10.31 0.36
CA THR A 21 12.33 -10.20 1.57
C THR A 21 11.30 -9.07 1.46
N VAL A 22 11.68 -7.91 0.90
CA VAL A 22 10.78 -6.78 0.69
C VAL A 22 9.75 -7.10 -0.39
N ALA A 23 10.16 -7.73 -1.50
CA ALA A 23 9.26 -8.13 -2.57
C ALA A 23 8.18 -9.11 -2.05
N ASP A 24 8.58 -10.13 -1.30
CA ASP A 24 7.65 -11.10 -0.70
C ASP A 24 6.62 -10.43 0.23
N ALA A 25 7.05 -9.43 1.00
CA ALA A 25 6.13 -8.67 1.86
C ALA A 25 5.13 -7.85 1.04
N VAL A 26 5.59 -7.22 -0.05
CA VAL A 26 4.73 -6.45 -0.96
C VAL A 26 3.73 -7.36 -1.67
N ASP A 27 4.16 -8.52 -2.18
CA ASP A 27 3.27 -9.48 -2.85
C ASP A 27 2.18 -10.00 -1.90
N ARG A 28 2.55 -10.22 -0.63
CA ARG A 28 1.61 -10.70 0.38
C ARG A 28 0.59 -9.65 0.84
N ILE A 29 1.00 -8.38 0.96
CA ILE A 29 0.16 -7.31 1.54
C ILE A 29 -0.53 -6.46 0.45
N GLY A 30 0.09 -6.35 -0.72
CA GLY A 30 -0.37 -5.53 -1.84
C GLY A 30 -1.86 -5.66 -2.16
N PRO A 31 -2.44 -6.88 -2.23
CA PRO A 31 -3.87 -7.06 -2.50
C PRO A 31 -4.81 -6.40 -1.47
N ALA A 32 -4.35 -6.14 -0.25
CA ALA A 32 -5.15 -5.49 0.80
C ALA A 32 -5.05 -3.96 0.78
N VAL A 33 -4.14 -3.37 0.00
CA VAL A 33 -3.93 -1.92 -0.07
C VAL A 33 -4.81 -1.33 -1.15
N CYS A 34 -5.61 -0.31 -0.80
CA CYS A 34 -6.53 0.35 -1.73
C CYS A 34 -6.22 1.83 -1.87
N ARG A 35 -6.63 2.42 -2.99
CA ARG A 35 -6.68 3.88 -3.19
C ARG A 35 -8.01 4.42 -2.69
N ILE A 36 -8.00 5.57 -2.04
CA ILE A 36 -9.19 6.26 -1.53
C ILE A 36 -9.24 7.65 -2.12
N GLU A 37 -10.40 8.06 -2.63
CA GLU A 37 -10.63 9.37 -3.26
C GLU A 37 -11.94 10.00 -2.75
N ARG A 38 -11.91 11.30 -2.44
CA ARG A 38 -13.14 12.04 -2.10
C ARG A 38 -14.01 12.24 -3.34
N ILE A 39 -15.32 12.04 -3.21
CA ILE A 39 -16.29 12.27 -4.29
C ILE A 39 -16.79 13.71 -4.20
N GLY A 40 -16.72 14.47 -5.30
CA GLY A 40 -17.40 15.76 -5.44
C GLY A 40 -16.76 16.97 -4.74
N GLY A 41 -15.49 16.91 -4.32
CA GLY A 41 -14.78 18.04 -3.71
C GLY A 41 -13.32 18.18 -4.20
N PRO A 42 -12.61 19.26 -3.80
CA PRO A 42 -11.19 19.42 -4.12
C PRO A 42 -10.40 18.18 -3.67
N GLY A 43 -9.68 17.60 -4.63
CA GLY A 43 -9.17 16.23 -4.59
C GLY A 43 -8.25 15.93 -3.41
N GLY A 44 -8.81 15.26 -2.41
CA GLY A 44 -8.05 14.42 -1.49
C GLY A 44 -8.00 13.01 -2.06
N HIS A 45 -6.79 12.52 -2.33
CA HIS A 45 -6.56 11.11 -2.60
C HIS A 45 -5.50 10.58 -1.64
N GLY A 46 -5.58 9.31 -1.31
CA GLY A 46 -4.63 8.65 -0.45
C GLY A 46 -4.77 7.14 -0.54
N SER A 47 -4.17 6.46 0.42
CA SER A 47 -4.23 5.01 0.53
C SER A 47 -4.98 4.61 1.79
N GLY A 48 -5.50 3.39 1.77
CA GLY A 48 -5.97 2.68 2.94
C GLY A 48 -5.63 1.20 2.80
N PHE A 49 -5.99 0.43 3.82
CA PHE A 49 -5.86 -1.03 3.77
C PHE A 49 -7.06 -1.70 4.41
N VAL A 50 -7.47 -2.82 3.82
CA VAL A 50 -8.57 -3.66 4.30
C VAL A 50 -8.12 -4.40 5.56
N ILE A 51 -8.91 -4.29 6.62
CA ILE A 51 -8.64 -4.95 7.92
C ILE A 51 -9.65 -6.04 8.26
N ALA A 52 -10.77 -6.12 7.54
CA ALA A 52 -11.78 -7.16 7.76
C ALA A 52 -12.37 -7.68 6.43
N PRO A 53 -12.79 -8.96 6.36
CA PRO A 53 -13.30 -9.58 5.14
C PRO A 53 -14.60 -8.97 4.58
N ASP A 54 -15.33 -8.22 5.40
CA ASP A 54 -16.56 -7.52 5.03
C ASP A 54 -16.30 -6.16 4.37
N GLY A 55 -15.03 -5.79 4.17
CA GLY A 55 -14.63 -4.57 3.48
C GLY A 55 -14.35 -3.37 4.40
N LEU A 56 -14.15 -3.58 5.71
CA LEU A 56 -13.70 -2.51 6.60
C LEU A 56 -12.28 -2.06 6.22
N VAL A 57 -12.12 -0.77 5.96
CA VAL A 57 -10.84 -0.15 5.54
C VAL A 57 -10.41 0.90 6.56
N VAL A 58 -9.11 0.94 6.84
CA VAL A 58 -8.47 1.98 7.66
C VAL A 58 -7.66 2.93 6.77
N THR A 59 -7.76 4.23 7.05
CA THR A 59 -6.96 5.28 6.42
C THR A 59 -6.75 6.43 7.41
N ASN A 60 -5.97 7.43 7.02
CA ASN A 60 -5.78 8.63 7.84
C ASN A 60 -6.97 9.59 7.71
N PHE A 61 -7.26 10.33 8.78
CA PHE A 61 -8.31 11.34 8.82
C PHE A 61 -8.17 12.36 7.69
N HIS A 62 -6.96 12.84 7.38
CA HIS A 62 -6.77 13.86 6.34
C HIS A 62 -7.12 13.37 4.92
N VAL A 63 -7.20 12.05 4.70
CA VAL A 63 -7.59 11.47 3.40
C VAL A 63 -9.09 11.65 3.16
N VAL A 64 -9.89 11.42 4.20
CA VAL A 64 -11.36 11.45 4.12
C VAL A 64 -11.95 12.80 4.55
N GLY A 65 -11.34 13.47 5.53
CA GLY A 65 -11.79 14.73 6.10
C GLY A 65 -13.23 14.64 6.62
N ASP A 66 -14.08 15.53 6.11
CA ASP A 66 -15.51 15.63 6.41
C ASP A 66 -16.40 14.81 5.45
N ALA A 67 -15.81 14.05 4.52
CA ALA A 67 -16.56 13.28 3.54
C ALA A 67 -17.45 12.24 4.23
N LYS A 68 -18.68 12.07 3.73
CA LYS A 68 -19.58 10.98 4.14
C LYS A 68 -19.38 9.72 3.31
N THR A 69 -18.96 9.91 2.06
CA THR A 69 -18.72 8.86 1.08
C THR A 69 -17.41 9.12 0.37
N VAL A 70 -16.67 8.05 0.11
CA VAL A 70 -15.42 8.06 -0.66
C VAL A 70 -15.48 6.98 -1.74
N ARG A 71 -14.68 7.12 -2.78
CA ARG A 71 -14.41 6.04 -3.74
C ARG A 71 -13.22 5.23 -3.26
N VAL A 72 -13.37 3.93 -3.20
CA VAL A 72 -12.30 2.97 -2.90
C VAL A 72 -11.99 2.22 -4.18
N SER A 73 -10.72 2.15 -4.55
CA SER A 73 -10.24 1.42 -5.73
C SER A 73 -9.18 0.41 -5.31
N MET A 74 -9.44 -0.86 -5.60
CA MET A 74 -8.58 -2.00 -5.32
C MET A 74 -7.51 -2.16 -6.42
N PRO A 75 -6.39 -2.84 -6.14
CA PRO A 75 -5.30 -3.02 -7.10
C PRO A 75 -5.68 -3.98 -8.25
N ASP A 76 -6.72 -4.80 -8.08
CA ASP A 76 -7.31 -5.63 -9.13
C ASP A 76 -8.20 -4.85 -10.12
N GLY A 77 -8.38 -3.54 -9.89
CA GLY A 77 -9.21 -2.65 -10.70
C GLY A 77 -10.66 -2.53 -10.23
N ALA A 78 -11.09 -3.28 -9.21
CA ALA A 78 -12.43 -3.12 -8.64
C ALA A 78 -12.56 -1.74 -7.97
N SER A 79 -13.71 -1.09 -8.13
CA SER A 79 -13.98 0.20 -7.50
C SER A 79 -15.41 0.25 -6.95
N SER A 80 -15.55 0.78 -5.74
CA SER A 80 -16.82 0.88 -5.02
C SER A 80 -16.89 2.15 -4.18
N GLU A 81 -18.09 2.54 -3.78
CA GLU A 81 -18.27 3.60 -2.78
C GLU A 81 -18.13 3.02 -1.37
N GLY A 82 -17.42 3.74 -0.50
CA GLY A 82 -17.26 3.43 0.91
C GLY A 82 -17.91 4.50 1.78
N ARG A 83 -18.59 4.07 2.84
CA ARG A 83 -19.14 4.96 3.87
C ARG A 83 -18.08 5.25 4.92
N VAL A 84 -17.90 6.53 5.24
CA VAL A 84 -17.07 6.95 6.38
C VAL A 84 -17.86 6.74 7.68
N LEU A 85 -17.25 6.00 8.62
CA LEU A 85 -17.82 5.66 9.93
C LEU A 85 -17.57 6.75 10.97
#